data_AF-A0A9D1H012-F1
#
_entry.id   AF-A0A9D1H012-F1
#
_cell.length_a   1.000
_cell.length_b   1.000
_cell.length_c   1.000
_cell.angle_alpha   90.00
_cell.angle_beta   90.00
_cell.angle_gamma   90.00
#
_symmetry.space_group_name_H-M   'P 1'
#
loop_
_entity.id
_entity.type
_entity.pdbx_description
1 polymer ?
#
loop_
_entity_poly.entity_id
_entity_poly.type
_entity_poly.pdbx_seq_one_letter_code
_entity_poly.pdbx_strand_id
1 'polypeptide(L)'
;MSEHRTNAVVGVVGSALRNAFVVPVQRGRIRMGQWPRAASGVVVAAYVVYGLLVLSVLLSVPLARLAPETEPFGLRVIGSLAVAFGVWAAMVLLFLAALHLPFWWRPLAWLLLLVPHGIGWVVSLLTILTQGELWRALLVVMAVLIGVVLLVVLVATATGRPASVWSAVCTAIGFGLTYSLPQLVAGPFTPLVASGVAVVAFVLTVIALPLAVAAGTAFAQFAVNLTSSTMVSIRDRAPGRIWPVVAILAAVAVMVIGVWRALGAEPGTLAITVVHTVLCVGLTGLALWAIRGRILPADDPPRPAALTETLGNVSMALGLALGSWALPQLLSSVLALPPLITEHITVWADLLMALVAVVLLVRGVRRRNLVTVVLLPSVIVMAVFAAVQTQLGWPSVSATIAAMVLALVVIGAVVRWRSRMTTHRWFVVSLALVVLVVFPYRQEITEPLEAVLGSTQVAVLLIGLIWMLLTEAEFTHESSPRHSRVARVLVFLAYAVFSAAMATSLAFAVGDSMLIKMNMGDLADIGDAIIGYAFAPAVVIGLLLIGHHEQDVADPSTPPVG
;
A
#
# COMPACT_ATOMS: atom_id res chain seq x y z
N MET A 1 5.83 -23.08 39.79
CA MET A 1 4.83 -23.11 38.69
C MET A 1 4.64 -21.76 37.97
N SER A 2 4.83 -20.61 38.63
CA SER A 2 4.73 -19.29 37.98
C SER A 2 5.86 -18.99 36.99
N GLU A 3 7.12 -19.34 37.29
CA GLU A 3 8.26 -19.11 36.37
C GLU A 3 8.12 -19.87 35.04
N HIS A 4 7.68 -21.13 35.08
CA HIS A 4 7.48 -21.93 33.85
C HIS A 4 6.36 -21.37 32.96
N ARG A 5 5.30 -20.79 33.54
CA ARG A 5 4.23 -20.14 32.79
C ARG A 5 4.68 -18.80 32.19
N THR A 6 5.49 -18.05 32.91
CA THR A 6 6.06 -16.77 32.43
C THR A 6 6.97 -17.00 31.24
N ASN A 7 7.82 -18.04 31.29
CA ASN A 7 8.69 -18.42 30.17
C ASN A 7 7.92 -18.89 28.93
N ALA A 8 6.77 -19.56 29.12
CA ALA A 8 5.92 -20.00 28.02
C ALA A 8 5.22 -18.82 27.31
N VAL A 9 4.67 -17.87 28.06
CA VAL A 9 4.04 -16.66 27.50
C VAL A 9 5.08 -15.81 26.76
N VAL A 10 6.24 -15.57 27.39
CA VAL A 10 7.35 -14.86 26.74
C VAL A 10 7.82 -15.58 25.48
N GLY A 11 7.85 -16.92 25.49
CA GLY A 11 8.17 -17.73 24.32
C GLY A 11 7.13 -17.66 23.19
N VAL A 12 5.84 -17.55 23.49
CA VAL A 12 4.75 -17.36 22.51
C VAL A 12 4.83 -15.96 21.90
N VAL A 13 4.95 -14.94 22.76
CA VAL A 13 5.04 -13.55 22.32
C VAL A 13 6.31 -13.35 21.49
N GLY A 14 7.45 -13.89 21.93
CA GLY A 14 8.71 -13.81 21.19
C GLY A 14 8.65 -14.49 19.82
N SER A 15 8.05 -15.69 19.72
CA SER A 15 7.90 -16.38 18.42
C SER A 15 6.91 -15.68 17.50
N ALA A 16 5.78 -15.21 18.04
CA ALA A 16 4.77 -14.47 17.28
C ALA A 16 5.34 -13.15 16.77
N LEU A 17 6.01 -12.36 17.60
CA LEU A 17 6.66 -11.11 17.20
C LEU A 17 7.78 -11.37 16.18
N ARG A 18 8.58 -12.42 16.36
CA ARG A 18 9.62 -12.76 15.39
C ARG A 18 9.03 -13.12 14.02
N ASN A 19 7.99 -13.95 13.98
CA ASN A 19 7.41 -14.40 12.72
C ASN A 19 6.54 -13.30 12.06
N ALA A 20 5.88 -12.45 12.86
CA ALA A 20 5.05 -11.36 12.36
C ALA A 20 5.86 -10.14 11.94
N PHE A 21 6.97 -9.82 12.62
CA PHE A 21 7.77 -8.61 12.35
C PHE A 21 9.16 -8.93 11.80
N VAL A 22 9.94 -9.75 12.51
CA VAL A 22 11.36 -9.91 12.20
C VAL A 22 11.58 -10.66 10.88
N VAL A 23 10.86 -11.76 10.65
CA VAL A 23 11.01 -12.58 9.44
C VAL A 23 10.60 -11.82 8.17
N PRO A 24 9.45 -11.13 8.11
CA PRO A 24 9.09 -10.29 6.97
C PRO A 24 10.11 -9.21 6.70
N VAL A 25 10.60 -8.51 7.73
CA VAL A 25 11.63 -7.46 7.59
C VAL A 25 12.96 -8.04 7.10
N GLN A 26 13.37 -9.20 7.62
CA GLN A 26 14.62 -9.86 7.19
C GLN A 26 14.57 -10.33 5.73
N ARG A 27 13.40 -10.79 5.28
CA ARG A 27 13.17 -11.19 3.89
C ARG A 27 13.03 -9.98 2.98
N GLY A 28 12.34 -8.94 3.43
CA GLY A 28 12.02 -7.74 2.65
C GLY A 28 13.16 -6.73 2.51
N ARG A 29 14.14 -6.68 3.42
CA ARG A 29 15.20 -5.65 3.39
C ARG A 29 16.06 -5.66 2.12
N ILE A 30 16.50 -4.49 1.67
CA ILE A 30 17.47 -4.35 0.57
C ILE A 30 18.82 -5.00 0.95
N ARG A 31 19.35 -5.88 0.11
CA ARG A 31 20.65 -6.56 0.32
C ARG A 31 21.79 -5.77 -0.33
N MET A 32 22.56 -5.02 0.47
CA MET A 32 23.65 -4.15 -0.01
C MET A 32 25.03 -4.84 -0.13
N GLY A 33 25.20 -6.07 0.38
CA GLY A 33 26.52 -6.68 0.59
C GLY A 33 27.38 -6.95 -0.65
N GLN A 34 26.85 -6.82 -1.87
CA GLN A 34 27.55 -7.10 -3.14
C GLN A 34 27.70 -5.86 -4.03
N TRP A 35 27.47 -4.66 -3.50
CA TRP A 35 27.27 -3.47 -4.31
C TRP A 35 28.55 -2.64 -4.49
N PRO A 36 28.72 -1.96 -5.65
CA PRO A 36 29.72 -0.90 -5.78
C PRO A 36 29.48 0.17 -4.72
N ARG A 37 30.55 0.65 -4.06
CA ARG A 37 30.47 1.67 -2.99
C ARG A 37 29.62 2.89 -3.38
N ALA A 38 29.67 3.29 -4.65
CA ALA A 38 28.88 4.38 -5.20
C ALA A 38 27.37 4.16 -5.10
N ALA A 39 26.89 2.96 -5.44
CA ALA A 39 25.48 2.62 -5.37
C ALA A 39 25.02 2.51 -3.91
N SER A 40 25.86 1.96 -3.02
CA SER A 40 25.56 1.91 -1.58
C SER A 40 25.41 3.30 -0.97
N GLY A 41 26.25 4.27 -1.37
CA GLY A 41 26.14 5.65 -0.90
C GLY A 41 24.80 6.32 -1.28
N VAL A 42 24.34 6.11 -2.51
CA VAL A 42 23.03 6.62 -2.97
C VAL A 42 21.88 5.98 -2.19
N VAL A 43 21.95 4.68 -1.91
CA VAL A 43 20.93 3.98 -1.12
C VAL A 43 20.89 4.51 0.31
N VAL A 44 22.05 4.69 0.95
CA VAL A 44 22.13 5.27 2.31
C VAL A 44 21.55 6.68 2.32
N ALA A 45 21.92 7.53 1.34
CA ALA A 45 21.36 8.86 1.22
C ALA A 45 19.82 8.82 1.09
N ALA A 46 19.28 7.93 0.26
CA ALA A 46 17.83 7.75 0.11
C ALA A 46 17.15 7.35 1.42
N TYR A 47 17.74 6.43 2.21
CA TYR A 47 17.22 6.08 3.54
C TYR A 47 17.26 7.25 4.52
N VAL A 48 18.32 8.06 4.49
CA VAL A 48 18.41 9.27 5.32
C VAL A 48 17.32 10.27 4.94
N VAL A 49 17.15 10.55 3.66
CA VAL A 49 16.08 11.44 3.18
C VAL A 49 14.70 10.90 3.58
N TYR A 50 14.44 9.62 3.36
CA TYR A 50 13.19 8.98 3.77
C TYR A 50 12.96 9.10 5.29
N GLY A 51 13.97 8.80 6.11
CA GLY A 51 13.90 8.92 7.56
C GLY A 51 13.64 10.35 8.03
N LEU A 52 14.24 11.35 7.39
CA LEU A 52 14.00 12.76 7.65
C LEU A 52 12.55 13.17 7.30
N LEU A 53 12.00 12.67 6.20
CA LEU A 53 10.60 12.92 5.81
C LEU A 53 9.62 12.29 6.81
N VAL A 54 9.83 11.02 7.18
CA VAL A 54 9.02 10.35 8.21
C VAL A 54 9.12 11.08 9.55
N LEU A 55 10.33 11.50 9.94
CA LEU A 55 10.51 12.30 11.15
C LEU A 55 9.78 13.64 11.05
N SER A 56 9.80 14.29 9.89
CA SER A 56 9.07 15.54 9.65
C SER A 56 7.56 15.35 9.83
N VAL A 57 7.01 14.24 9.34
CA VAL A 57 5.59 13.86 9.58
C VAL A 57 5.31 13.70 11.08
N LEU A 58 6.16 12.98 11.82
CA LEU A 58 5.98 12.80 13.27
C LEU A 58 6.08 14.12 14.04
N LEU A 59 6.93 15.03 13.57
CA LEU A 59 7.13 16.35 14.18
C LEU A 59 6.08 17.38 13.75
N SER A 60 5.22 17.10 12.77
CA SER A 60 4.27 18.10 12.27
C SER A 60 3.32 18.59 13.36
N VAL A 61 2.84 17.69 14.23
CA VAL A 61 1.91 17.99 15.33
C VAL A 61 2.54 18.82 16.44
N PRO A 62 3.68 18.43 17.04
CA PRO A 62 4.31 19.27 18.05
C PRO A 62 4.73 20.62 17.47
N LEU A 63 5.19 20.66 16.21
CA LEU A 63 5.50 21.93 15.54
C LEU A 63 4.24 22.79 15.34
N ALA A 64 3.09 22.19 14.99
CA ALA A 64 1.82 22.90 14.84
C ALA A 64 1.37 23.57 16.14
N ARG A 65 1.66 22.95 17.28
CA ARG A 65 1.37 23.52 18.61
C ARG A 65 2.31 24.68 19.00
N LEU A 66 3.49 24.75 18.39
CA LEU A 66 4.54 25.71 18.73
C LEU A 66 4.57 26.91 17.77
N ALA A 67 4.05 26.77 16.54
CA ALA A 67 4.12 27.80 15.51
C ALA A 67 2.77 28.54 15.36
N PRO A 68 2.70 29.86 15.63
CA PRO A 68 1.53 30.67 15.29
C PRO A 68 1.30 30.69 13.76
N GLU A 69 0.05 30.53 13.32
CA GLU A 69 -0.31 30.55 11.88
C GLU A 69 0.03 31.89 11.18
N THR A 70 0.29 32.94 11.95
CA THR A 70 0.53 34.31 11.47
C THR A 70 1.99 34.62 11.12
N GLU A 71 2.93 33.71 11.38
CA GLU A 71 4.36 33.93 11.11
C GLU A 71 4.71 33.71 9.62
N PRO A 72 5.52 34.58 9.00
CA PRO A 72 6.00 34.42 7.62
C PRO A 72 6.87 33.17 7.41
N PHE A 73 7.42 32.61 8.49
CA PHE A 73 8.09 31.29 8.54
C PHE A 73 7.22 30.24 9.24
N GLY A 74 5.91 30.26 8.99
CA GLY A 74 4.95 29.36 9.62
C GLY A 74 5.12 27.87 9.24
N LEU A 75 4.31 27.02 9.86
CA LEU A 75 4.36 25.56 9.74
C LEU A 75 4.36 25.04 8.28
N ARG A 76 3.60 25.70 7.40
CA ARG A 76 3.47 25.36 5.98
C ARG A 76 4.78 25.55 5.20
N VAL A 77 5.60 26.52 5.60
CA VAL A 77 6.93 26.78 5.00
C VAL A 77 7.87 25.62 5.28
N ILE A 78 7.94 25.19 6.54
CA ILE A 78 8.77 24.05 6.96
C ILE A 78 8.34 22.78 6.20
N GLY A 79 7.03 22.52 6.14
CA GLY A 79 6.47 21.42 5.35
C GLY A 79 6.84 21.50 3.88
N SER A 80 6.71 22.67 3.25
CA SER A 80 7.01 22.85 1.82
C SER A 80 8.48 22.58 1.47
N LEU A 81 9.42 22.93 2.36
CA LEU A 81 10.85 22.64 2.17
C LEU A 81 11.13 21.14 2.23
N ALA A 82 10.55 20.45 3.22
CA ALA A 82 10.68 19.01 3.36
C ALA A 82 10.11 18.29 2.12
N VAL A 83 8.91 18.70 1.67
CA VAL A 83 8.27 18.16 0.46
C VAL A 83 9.12 18.41 -0.78
N ALA A 84 9.58 19.65 -1.02
CA ALA A 84 10.39 19.99 -2.18
C ALA A 84 11.70 19.20 -2.21
N PHE A 85 12.36 19.04 -1.06
CA PHE A 85 13.57 18.23 -0.93
C PHE A 85 13.31 16.74 -1.20
N GLY A 86 12.20 16.20 -0.67
CA GLY A 86 11.79 14.81 -0.91
C GLY A 86 11.47 14.54 -2.38
N VAL A 87 10.72 15.44 -3.04
CA VAL A 87 10.42 15.36 -4.47
C VAL A 87 11.71 15.44 -5.31
N TRP A 88 12.61 16.38 -4.99
CA TRP A 88 13.91 16.48 -5.65
C TRP A 88 14.72 15.18 -5.52
N ALA A 89 14.82 14.62 -4.31
CA ALA A 89 15.55 13.38 -4.08
C ALA A 89 14.93 12.20 -4.85
N ALA A 90 13.60 12.09 -4.88
CA ALA A 90 12.89 11.09 -5.66
C ALA A 90 13.15 11.22 -7.16
N MET A 91 13.18 12.44 -7.70
CA MET A 91 13.49 12.71 -9.12
C MET A 91 14.93 12.29 -9.45
N VAL A 92 15.89 12.58 -8.57
CA VAL A 92 17.29 12.14 -8.72
C VAL A 92 17.36 10.61 -8.79
N LEU A 93 16.69 9.91 -7.87
CA LEU A 93 16.67 8.44 -7.84
C LEU A 93 16.01 7.86 -9.08
N LEU A 94 14.88 8.41 -9.52
CA LEU A 94 14.16 7.95 -10.70
C LEU A 94 14.95 8.18 -12.00
N PHE A 95 15.66 9.30 -12.12
CA PHE A 95 16.54 9.56 -13.26
C PHE A 95 17.72 8.58 -13.29
N LEU A 96 18.37 8.36 -12.15
CA LEU A 96 19.44 7.36 -12.04
C LEU A 96 18.91 5.97 -12.38
N ALA A 97 17.68 5.64 -12.00
CA ALA A 97 17.04 4.41 -12.42
C ALA A 97 16.84 4.35 -13.94
N ALA A 98 16.36 5.43 -14.55
CA ALA A 98 16.10 5.53 -15.98
C ALA A 98 17.33 5.26 -16.86
N LEU A 99 18.53 5.65 -16.40
CA LEU A 99 19.80 5.34 -17.08
C LEU A 99 20.08 3.82 -17.19
N HIS A 100 19.50 3.03 -16.27
CA HIS A 100 19.69 1.59 -16.16
C HIS A 100 18.44 0.79 -16.57
N LEU A 101 17.34 1.46 -16.91
CA LEU A 101 16.12 0.83 -17.42
C LEU A 101 16.30 0.45 -18.90
N PRO A 102 15.62 -0.62 -19.36
CA PRO A 102 15.54 -0.95 -20.78
C PRO A 102 14.83 0.16 -21.55
N PHE A 103 15.16 0.32 -22.84
CA PHE A 103 14.68 1.42 -23.68
C PHE A 103 13.17 1.63 -23.61
N TRP A 104 12.37 0.56 -23.58
CA TRP A 104 10.91 0.64 -23.53
C TRP A 104 10.34 1.30 -22.27
N TRP A 105 11.05 1.23 -21.14
CA TRP A 105 10.62 1.83 -19.87
C TRP A 105 11.16 3.25 -19.66
N ARG A 106 12.15 3.66 -20.47
CA ARG A 106 12.75 4.99 -20.37
C ARG A 106 11.74 6.10 -20.69
N PRO A 107 10.97 6.07 -21.79
CA PRO A 107 9.98 7.11 -22.07
C PRO A 107 9.01 7.35 -20.92
N LEU A 108 8.57 6.27 -20.26
CA LEU A 108 7.69 6.38 -19.10
C LEU A 108 8.41 7.09 -17.93
N ALA A 109 9.62 6.66 -17.56
CA ALA A 109 10.38 7.31 -16.50
C ALA A 109 10.68 8.79 -16.83
N TRP A 110 11.02 9.10 -18.09
CA TRP A 110 11.22 10.46 -18.57
C TRP A 110 9.96 11.30 -18.49
N LEU A 111 8.81 10.74 -18.86
CA LEU A 111 7.52 11.42 -18.76
C LEU A 111 7.18 11.72 -17.29
N LEU A 112 7.38 10.75 -16.39
CA LEU A 112 7.17 10.95 -14.94
C LEU A 112 8.10 12.00 -14.34
N LEU A 113 9.30 12.21 -14.91
CA LEU A 113 10.22 13.27 -14.51
C LEU A 113 9.86 14.62 -15.15
N LEU A 114 9.45 14.62 -16.42
CA LEU A 114 9.17 15.81 -17.21
C LEU A 114 8.00 16.60 -16.62
N VAL A 115 6.95 15.94 -16.13
CA VAL A 115 5.77 16.63 -15.61
C VAL A 115 6.09 17.45 -14.35
N PRO A 116 6.60 16.89 -13.24
CA PRO A 116 6.93 17.66 -12.05
C PRO A 116 8.04 18.67 -12.29
N HIS A 117 9.02 18.31 -13.12
CA HIS A 117 10.10 19.21 -13.53
C HIS A 117 9.56 20.41 -14.34
N GLY A 118 8.81 20.14 -15.41
CA GLY A 118 8.33 21.13 -16.38
C GLY A 118 7.39 22.13 -15.75
N ILE A 119 6.41 21.64 -14.99
CA ILE A 119 5.46 22.49 -14.29
C ILE A 119 6.19 23.40 -13.29
N GLY A 120 7.11 22.85 -12.49
CA GLY A 120 7.79 23.59 -11.44
C GLY A 120 8.52 24.85 -11.93
N TRP A 121 9.37 24.72 -12.96
CA TRP A 121 10.12 25.89 -13.46
C TRP A 121 9.26 26.81 -14.33
N VAL A 122 8.27 26.30 -15.07
CA VAL A 122 7.35 27.16 -15.86
C VAL A 122 6.51 28.03 -14.94
N VAL A 123 5.91 27.46 -13.89
CA VAL A 123 5.15 28.23 -12.89
C VAL A 123 6.05 29.26 -12.21
N SER A 124 7.28 28.86 -11.83
CA SER A 124 8.27 29.78 -11.24
C SER A 124 8.62 30.93 -12.18
N LEU A 125 8.87 30.63 -13.46
CA LEU A 125 9.21 31.63 -14.48
C LEU A 125 8.04 32.61 -14.72
N LEU A 126 6.82 32.09 -14.88
CA LEU A 126 5.62 32.92 -15.04
C LEU A 126 5.42 33.83 -13.84
N THR A 127 5.58 33.31 -12.63
CA THR A 127 5.50 34.10 -11.39
C THR A 127 6.47 35.28 -11.42
N ILE A 128 7.73 35.02 -11.75
CA ILE A 128 8.77 36.06 -11.82
C ILE A 128 8.43 37.11 -12.90
N LEU A 129 8.00 36.65 -14.08
CA LEU A 129 7.64 37.53 -15.18
C LEU A 129 6.45 38.43 -14.83
N THR A 130 5.45 37.90 -14.11
CA THR A 130 4.31 38.71 -13.64
C THR A 130 4.71 39.77 -12.61
N GLN A 131 5.83 39.59 -11.91
CA GLN A 131 6.39 40.56 -10.98
C GLN A 131 7.27 41.62 -11.67
N GLY A 132 7.54 41.50 -12.98
CA GLY A 132 8.39 42.42 -13.73
C GLY A 132 9.90 42.24 -13.50
N GLU A 133 10.31 41.16 -12.83
CA GLU A 133 11.69 40.92 -12.40
C GLU A 133 12.52 40.17 -13.47
N LEU A 134 12.82 40.85 -14.59
CA LEU A 134 13.47 40.25 -15.76
C LEU A 134 14.82 39.56 -15.46
N TRP A 135 15.62 40.10 -14.55
CA TRP A 135 16.92 39.52 -14.21
C TRP A 135 16.78 38.16 -13.50
N ARG A 136 15.76 37.99 -12.64
CA ARG A 136 15.45 36.71 -12.01
C ARG A 136 14.97 35.70 -13.04
N ALA A 137 14.17 36.15 -14.01
CA ALA A 137 13.69 35.29 -15.09
C ALA A 137 14.85 34.77 -15.95
N LEU A 138 15.79 35.65 -16.31
CA LEU A 138 17.02 35.27 -17.02
C LEU A 138 17.85 34.26 -16.22
N LEU A 139 17.99 34.46 -14.90
CA LEU A 139 18.71 33.53 -14.03
C LEU A 139 18.04 32.14 -14.03
N VAL A 140 16.71 32.07 -13.94
CA VAL A 140 15.96 30.81 -14.01
C VAL A 140 16.15 30.12 -15.36
N VAL A 141 16.04 30.85 -16.47
CA VAL A 141 16.24 30.28 -17.82
C VAL A 141 17.66 29.73 -17.98
N MET A 142 18.67 30.49 -17.56
CA MET A 142 20.07 30.05 -17.61
C MET A 142 20.31 28.81 -16.76
N ALA A 143 19.80 28.79 -15.53
CA ALA A 143 19.90 27.62 -14.66
C ALA A 143 19.23 26.39 -15.28
N VAL A 144 18.02 26.54 -15.81
CA VAL A 144 17.29 25.44 -16.47
C VAL A 144 18.06 24.93 -17.68
N LEU A 145 18.60 25.81 -18.53
CA LEU A 145 19.40 25.42 -19.70
C LEU A 145 20.65 24.63 -19.29
N ILE A 146 21.41 25.12 -18.32
CA ILE A 146 22.61 24.43 -17.81
C ILE A 146 22.24 23.07 -17.23
N GLY A 147 21.19 23.01 -16.43
CA GLY A 147 20.71 21.77 -15.82
C GLY A 147 20.23 20.76 -16.86
N VAL A 148 19.46 21.17 -17.86
CA VAL A 148 19.00 20.30 -18.96
C VAL A 148 20.18 19.78 -19.76
N VAL A 149 21.15 20.63 -20.12
CA VAL A 149 22.37 20.20 -20.83
C VAL A 149 23.12 19.15 -20.01
N LEU A 150 23.29 19.37 -18.70
CA LEU A 150 23.95 18.43 -17.80
C LEU A 150 23.22 17.07 -17.77
N LEU A 151 21.89 17.08 -17.65
CA LEU A 151 21.07 15.86 -17.66
C LEU A 151 21.14 15.13 -19.02
N VAL A 152 21.10 15.85 -20.15
CA VAL A 152 21.25 15.26 -21.50
C VAL A 152 22.63 14.64 -21.69
N VAL A 153 23.70 15.32 -21.23
CA VAL A 153 25.07 14.79 -21.27
C VAL A 153 25.17 13.51 -20.43
N LEU A 154 24.53 13.46 -19.26
CA LEU A 154 24.45 12.24 -18.44
C LEU A 154 23.72 11.12 -19.17
N VAL A 155 22.62 11.40 -19.85
CA VAL A 155 21.94 10.38 -20.68
C VAL A 155 22.87 9.85 -21.76
N ALA A 156 23.61 10.71 -22.45
CA ALA A 156 24.55 10.29 -23.49
C ALA A 156 25.74 9.48 -22.95
N THR A 157 26.24 9.81 -21.76
CA THR A 157 27.52 9.29 -21.24
C THR A 157 27.39 8.19 -20.20
N ALA A 158 26.29 8.12 -19.44
CA ALA A 158 26.11 7.21 -18.31
C ALA A 158 25.10 6.08 -18.59
N THR A 159 24.35 6.15 -19.70
CA THR A 159 23.40 5.11 -20.07
C THR A 159 24.07 3.75 -20.22
N GLY A 160 23.56 2.74 -19.51
CA GLY A 160 24.08 1.37 -19.56
C GLY A 160 25.43 1.14 -18.87
N ARG A 161 26.02 2.17 -18.25
CA ARG A 161 27.25 2.06 -17.46
C ARG A 161 26.93 1.79 -15.99
N PRO A 162 27.85 1.19 -15.21
CA PRO A 162 27.64 1.02 -13.77
C PRO A 162 27.44 2.37 -13.06
N ALA A 163 26.53 2.41 -12.10
CA ALA A 163 26.25 3.60 -11.31
C ALA A 163 27.53 4.14 -10.63
N SER A 164 27.80 5.43 -10.84
CA SER A 164 28.94 6.14 -10.26
C SER A 164 28.48 7.25 -9.32
N VAL A 165 29.33 7.63 -8.36
CA VAL A 165 29.03 8.76 -7.45
C VAL A 165 28.87 10.05 -8.27
N TRP A 166 29.71 10.23 -9.29
CA TRP A 166 29.65 11.38 -10.19
C TRP A 166 28.33 11.46 -10.96
N SER A 167 27.80 10.33 -11.46
CA SER A 167 26.47 10.35 -12.08
C SER A 167 25.38 10.79 -11.09
N ALA A 168 25.48 10.41 -9.82
CA ALA A 168 24.52 10.83 -8.79
C ALA A 168 24.66 12.33 -8.46
N VAL A 169 25.88 12.82 -8.26
CA VAL A 169 26.16 14.24 -7.99
C VAL A 169 25.73 15.13 -9.15
N CYS A 170 26.09 14.79 -10.39
CA CYS A 170 25.67 15.56 -11.56
C CYS A 170 24.15 15.52 -11.77
N THR A 171 23.49 14.39 -11.47
CA THR A 171 22.02 14.31 -11.52
C THR A 171 21.38 15.21 -10.45
N ALA A 172 21.91 15.18 -9.22
CA ALA A 172 21.49 16.03 -8.12
C ALA A 172 21.64 17.53 -8.44
N ILE A 173 22.77 17.92 -9.03
CA ILE A 173 23.02 19.29 -9.52
C ILE A 173 22.06 19.64 -10.65
N GLY A 174 21.87 18.73 -11.63
CA GLY A 174 20.97 18.92 -12.76
C GLY A 174 19.56 19.26 -12.29
N PHE A 175 18.95 18.41 -11.46
CA PHE A 175 17.63 18.69 -10.88
C PHE A 175 17.63 19.87 -9.88
N GLY A 176 18.76 20.12 -9.21
CA GLY A 176 18.90 21.32 -8.37
C GLY A 176 18.77 22.60 -9.19
N LEU A 177 19.40 22.64 -10.37
CA LEU A 177 19.35 23.77 -11.30
C LEU A 177 18.01 23.89 -12.02
N THR A 178 17.36 22.78 -12.32
CA THR A 178 16.12 22.81 -13.12
C THR A 178 14.83 22.81 -12.31
N TYR A 179 14.84 22.42 -11.03
CA TYR A 179 13.66 22.36 -10.18
C TYR A 179 13.80 23.24 -8.93
N SER A 180 14.82 22.98 -8.10
CA SER A 180 14.95 23.64 -6.79
C SER A 180 15.32 25.12 -6.91
N LEU A 181 16.29 25.46 -7.76
CA LEU A 181 16.76 26.82 -7.95
C LEU A 181 15.66 27.74 -8.54
N PRO A 182 14.89 27.35 -9.58
CA PRO A 182 13.75 28.13 -10.04
C PRO A 182 12.76 28.49 -8.94
N GLN A 183 12.44 27.54 -8.05
CA GLN A 183 11.53 27.81 -6.93
C GLN A 183 12.13 28.73 -5.88
N LEU A 184 13.42 28.61 -5.58
CA LEU A 184 14.13 29.51 -4.68
C LEU A 184 14.21 30.94 -5.25
N VAL A 185 14.44 31.07 -6.55
CA VAL A 185 14.61 32.37 -7.24
C VAL A 185 13.28 33.08 -7.47
N ALA A 186 12.20 32.33 -7.74
CA ALA A 186 10.85 32.87 -7.79
C ALA A 186 10.36 33.43 -6.46
N GLY A 187 11.18 33.29 -5.42
CA GLY A 187 10.82 33.56 -4.04
C GLY A 187 10.18 32.30 -3.49
N PRO A 188 10.80 31.63 -2.51
CA PRO A 188 9.99 30.77 -1.68
C PRO A 188 8.89 31.67 -1.08
N PHE A 189 7.66 31.16 -0.92
CA PHE A 189 6.62 31.84 -0.12
C PHE A 189 5.72 32.87 -0.82
N THR A 190 5.62 32.88 -2.16
CA THR A 190 4.38 33.36 -2.79
C THR A 190 3.35 32.23 -2.86
N PRO A 191 2.04 32.51 -2.73
CA PRO A 191 0.98 31.51 -2.93
C PRO A 191 1.12 30.75 -4.26
N LEU A 192 1.72 31.41 -5.27
CA LEU A 192 1.93 30.85 -6.60
C LEU A 192 3.09 29.82 -6.65
N VAL A 193 4.16 29.98 -5.88
CA VAL A 193 5.22 28.96 -5.75
C VAL A 193 4.76 27.78 -4.88
N ALA A 194 4.00 28.05 -3.81
CA ALA A 194 3.28 27.01 -3.07
C ALA A 194 2.31 26.25 -4.00
N SER A 195 1.70 26.94 -4.98
CA SER A 195 0.86 26.30 -5.99
C SER A 195 1.66 25.48 -7.01
N GLY A 196 2.91 25.85 -7.34
CA GLY A 196 3.81 25.02 -8.14
C GLY A 196 4.13 23.69 -7.43
N VAL A 197 4.44 23.74 -6.13
CA VAL A 197 4.62 22.55 -5.29
C VAL A 197 3.31 21.76 -5.17
N ALA A 198 2.16 22.42 -5.09
CA ALA A 198 0.85 21.76 -5.00
C ALA A 198 0.43 21.09 -6.32
N VAL A 199 0.67 21.71 -7.49
CA VAL A 199 0.39 21.09 -8.79
C VAL A 199 1.33 19.91 -9.03
N VAL A 200 2.60 20.06 -8.65
CA VAL A 200 3.55 18.95 -8.62
C VAL A 200 3.01 17.86 -7.70
N ALA A 201 2.71 18.15 -6.44
CA ALA A 201 2.12 17.20 -5.48
C ALA A 201 0.84 16.53 -6.02
N PHE A 202 -0.01 17.23 -6.77
CA PHE A 202 -1.23 16.69 -7.37
C PHE A 202 -0.94 15.67 -8.48
N VAL A 203 -0.12 16.03 -9.47
CA VAL A 203 0.35 15.08 -10.50
C VAL A 203 1.01 13.88 -9.85
N LEU A 204 1.79 14.14 -8.80
CA LEU A 204 2.54 13.17 -8.07
C LEU A 204 1.65 12.27 -7.18
N THR A 205 0.48 12.74 -6.75
CA THR A 205 -0.52 11.96 -6.00
C THR A 205 -0.95 10.73 -6.80
N VAL A 206 -1.06 10.82 -8.13
CA VAL A 206 -1.34 9.69 -9.01
C VAL A 206 -0.32 8.55 -8.85
N ILE A 207 0.95 8.92 -8.67
CA ILE A 207 2.06 7.97 -8.51
C ILE A 207 2.11 7.41 -7.09
N ALA A 208 1.71 8.19 -6.08
CA ALA A 208 1.70 7.77 -4.68
C ALA A 208 0.41 7.00 -4.29
N LEU A 209 -0.65 7.05 -5.10
CA LEU A 209 -1.91 6.35 -4.83
C LEU A 209 -1.77 4.85 -4.59
N PRO A 210 -1.00 4.10 -5.39
CA PRO A 210 -0.82 2.68 -5.16
C PRO A 210 -0.21 2.39 -3.79
N LEU A 211 0.56 3.33 -3.23
CA LEU A 211 1.08 3.19 -1.88
C LEU A 211 -0.01 3.43 -0.86
N ALA A 212 -0.79 4.51 -0.96
CA ALA A 212 -1.88 4.76 -0.01
C ALA A 212 -2.80 3.52 0.07
N VAL A 213 -3.07 2.93 -1.09
CA VAL A 213 -3.81 1.66 -1.20
C VAL A 213 -3.07 0.50 -0.53
N ALA A 214 -1.79 0.27 -0.84
CA ALA A 214 -0.99 -0.78 -0.22
C ALA A 214 -0.88 -0.60 1.31
N ALA A 215 -0.72 0.63 1.78
CA ALA A 215 -0.71 1.02 3.18
C ALA A 215 -2.03 0.65 3.88
N GLY A 216 -3.18 0.94 3.26
CA GLY A 216 -4.48 0.48 3.74
C GLY A 216 -4.56 -1.05 3.86
N THR A 217 -4.00 -1.78 2.88
CA THR A 217 -4.00 -3.26 2.93
C THR A 217 -3.06 -3.86 3.97
N ALA A 218 -2.02 -3.13 4.39
CA ALA A 218 -1.04 -3.62 5.36
C ALA A 218 -1.70 -3.96 6.71
N PHE A 219 -2.77 -3.27 7.09
CA PHE A 219 -3.53 -3.57 8.32
C PHE A 219 -4.20 -4.93 8.28
N ALA A 220 -4.82 -5.27 7.14
CA ALA A 220 -5.40 -6.59 6.93
C ALA A 220 -4.34 -7.68 6.98
N GLN A 221 -3.18 -7.45 6.35
CA GLN A 221 -2.06 -8.39 6.39
C GLN A 221 -1.52 -8.57 7.82
N PHE A 222 -1.34 -7.46 8.53
CA PHE A 222 -0.80 -7.44 9.88
C PHE A 222 -1.72 -8.17 10.86
N ALA A 223 -3.02 -7.87 10.86
CA ALA A 223 -4.00 -8.51 11.73
C ALA A 223 -4.04 -10.04 11.52
N VAL A 224 -4.00 -10.49 10.25
CA VAL A 224 -4.04 -11.91 9.91
C VAL A 224 -2.72 -12.62 10.22
N ASN A 225 -1.57 -12.02 9.91
CA ASN A 225 -0.26 -12.60 10.19
C ASN A 225 0.02 -12.69 11.69
N LEU A 226 -0.35 -11.65 12.45
CA LEU A 226 -0.21 -11.66 13.90
C LEU A 226 -1.12 -12.72 14.54
N THR A 227 -2.39 -12.78 14.11
CA THR A 227 -3.36 -13.77 14.62
C THR A 227 -2.91 -15.20 14.31
N SER A 228 -2.54 -15.48 13.06
CA SER A 228 -2.08 -16.82 12.64
C SER A 228 -0.79 -17.24 13.34
N SER A 229 0.21 -16.36 13.42
CA SER A 229 1.48 -16.65 14.10
C SER A 229 1.27 -16.91 15.60
N THR A 230 0.37 -16.16 16.25
CA THR A 230 0.03 -16.33 17.66
C THR A 230 -0.68 -17.66 17.89
N MET A 231 -1.70 -17.97 17.09
CA MET A 231 -2.46 -19.22 17.20
C MET A 231 -1.59 -20.46 16.95
N VAL A 232 -0.72 -20.43 15.94
CA VAL A 232 0.27 -21.50 15.69
C VAL A 232 1.21 -21.65 16.88
N SER A 233 1.75 -20.56 17.41
CA SER A 233 2.64 -20.60 18.59
C SER A 233 1.96 -21.14 19.86
N ILE A 234 0.64 -20.98 19.98
CA ILE A 234 -0.18 -21.56 21.06
C ILE A 234 -0.46 -23.04 20.81
N ARG A 235 -0.72 -23.45 19.56
CA ARG A 235 -0.91 -24.86 19.16
C ARG A 235 0.19 -25.77 19.61
N ASP A 236 1.44 -25.36 19.48
CA ASP A 236 2.58 -26.20 19.84
C ASP A 236 2.69 -26.42 21.36
N ARG A 237 2.00 -25.61 22.17
CA ARG A 237 2.08 -25.61 23.64
C ARG A 237 0.78 -26.01 24.32
N ALA A 238 -0.33 -26.03 23.61
CA ALA A 238 -1.66 -26.23 24.17
C ALA A 238 -2.21 -27.64 23.88
N PRO A 239 -2.94 -28.25 24.82
CA PRO A 239 -3.54 -29.57 24.60
C PRO A 239 -4.66 -29.48 23.56
N GLY A 240 -4.74 -30.48 22.67
CA GLY A 240 -5.69 -30.46 21.56
C GLY A 240 -7.18 -30.27 21.92
N ARG A 241 -7.55 -30.58 23.17
CA ARG A 241 -8.92 -30.42 23.71
C ARG A 241 -9.36 -28.95 23.84
N ILE A 242 -8.46 -27.98 23.81
CA ILE A 242 -8.84 -26.57 23.93
C ILE A 242 -9.46 -26.03 22.63
N TRP A 243 -9.11 -26.58 21.48
CA TRP A 243 -9.49 -26.02 20.18
C TRP A 243 -11.02 -26.01 19.95
N PRO A 244 -11.78 -27.07 20.28
CA PRO A 244 -13.24 -26.99 20.25
C PRO A 244 -13.81 -25.86 21.11
N VAL A 245 -13.25 -25.64 22.31
CA VAL A 245 -13.70 -24.58 23.21
C VAL A 245 -13.40 -23.20 22.63
N VAL A 246 -12.18 -23.00 22.12
CA VAL A 246 -11.79 -21.75 21.44
C VAL A 246 -12.68 -21.48 20.23
N ALA A 247 -12.95 -22.50 19.40
CA ALA A 247 -13.85 -22.37 18.27
C ALA A 247 -15.27 -21.96 18.70
N ILE A 248 -15.84 -22.59 19.73
CA ILE A 248 -17.17 -22.24 20.22
C ILE A 248 -17.20 -20.81 20.76
N LEU A 249 -16.24 -20.43 21.60
CA LEU A 249 -16.16 -19.08 22.16
C LEU A 249 -15.99 -18.02 21.07
N ALA A 250 -15.12 -18.26 20.09
CA ALA A 250 -14.92 -17.36 18.97
C ALA A 250 -16.16 -17.27 18.08
N ALA A 251 -16.85 -18.39 17.79
CA ALA A 251 -18.12 -18.38 17.06
C ALA A 251 -19.19 -17.56 17.79
N VAL A 252 -19.36 -17.77 19.10
CA VAL A 252 -20.31 -16.99 19.91
C VAL A 252 -19.94 -15.51 19.87
N ALA A 253 -18.66 -15.16 20.05
CA ALA A 253 -18.21 -13.77 20.01
C ALA A 253 -18.51 -13.11 18.67
N VAL A 254 -18.14 -13.73 17.54
CA VAL A 254 -18.42 -13.18 16.20
C VAL A 254 -19.93 -13.03 15.97
N MET A 255 -20.72 -14.03 16.36
CA MET A 255 -22.19 -13.98 16.18
C MET A 255 -22.83 -12.89 17.03
N VAL A 256 -22.45 -12.76 18.31
CA VAL A 256 -23.00 -11.73 19.21
C VAL A 256 -22.63 -10.34 18.73
N ILE A 257 -21.36 -10.11 18.39
CA ILE A 257 -20.87 -8.82 17.86
C ILE A 257 -21.58 -8.49 16.53
N GLY A 258 -21.69 -9.46 15.63
CA GLY A 258 -22.34 -9.31 14.34
C GLY A 258 -23.82 -8.97 14.44
N VAL A 259 -24.56 -9.69 15.29
CA VAL A 259 -25.99 -9.43 15.55
C VAL A 259 -26.17 -8.07 16.20
N TRP A 260 -25.36 -7.74 17.21
CA TRP A 260 -25.39 -6.43 17.86
C TRP A 260 -25.19 -5.30 16.84
N ARG A 261 -24.22 -5.46 15.93
CA ARG A 261 -24.02 -4.48 14.85
C ARG A 261 -25.12 -4.45 13.81
N ALA A 262 -25.71 -5.59 13.47
CA ALA A 262 -26.83 -5.66 12.54
C ALA A 262 -28.09 -4.95 13.10
N LEU A 263 -28.34 -5.04 14.40
CA LEU A 263 -29.49 -4.39 15.06
C LEU A 263 -29.40 -2.86 15.06
N GLY A 264 -28.18 -2.32 15.09
CA GLY A 264 -27.93 -0.87 15.03
C GLY A 264 -27.54 -0.35 13.65
N ALA A 265 -27.62 -1.18 12.59
CA ALA A 265 -27.22 -0.79 11.25
C ALA A 265 -28.34 -0.04 10.51
N GLU A 266 -27.94 0.76 9.52
CA GLU A 266 -28.89 1.44 8.64
C GLU A 266 -29.73 0.43 7.82
N PRO A 267 -30.95 0.81 7.40
CA PRO A 267 -31.78 -0.03 6.55
C PRO A 267 -31.04 -0.48 5.30
N GLY A 268 -31.02 -1.78 5.04
CA GLY A 268 -30.39 -2.37 3.86
C GLY A 268 -28.92 -2.79 4.04
N THR A 269 -28.18 -2.24 5.01
CA THR A 269 -26.77 -2.61 5.25
C THR A 269 -26.59 -4.11 5.50
N LEU A 270 -27.48 -4.72 6.29
CA LEU A 270 -27.45 -6.17 6.55
C LEU A 270 -27.65 -6.96 5.24
N ALA A 271 -28.70 -6.66 4.48
CA ALA A 271 -29.02 -7.37 3.25
C ALA A 271 -27.90 -7.25 2.21
N ILE A 272 -27.39 -6.03 2.00
CA ILE A 272 -26.29 -5.75 1.09
C ILE A 272 -25.02 -6.48 1.52
N THR A 273 -24.67 -6.41 2.80
CA THR A 273 -23.47 -7.09 3.32
C THR A 273 -23.57 -8.61 3.19
N VAL A 274 -24.75 -9.19 3.44
CA VAL A 274 -25.00 -10.62 3.26
C VAL A 274 -24.83 -11.00 1.79
N VAL A 275 -25.50 -10.29 0.87
CA VAL A 275 -25.40 -10.55 -0.57
C VAL A 275 -23.96 -10.41 -1.06
N HIS A 276 -23.28 -9.33 -0.70
CA HIS A 276 -21.86 -9.12 -1.03
C HIS A 276 -20.99 -10.28 -0.55
N THR A 277 -21.13 -10.68 0.72
CA THR A 277 -20.30 -11.76 1.29
C THR A 277 -20.58 -13.11 0.64
N VAL A 278 -21.85 -13.41 0.34
CA VAL A 278 -22.25 -14.62 -0.39
C VAL A 278 -21.70 -14.61 -1.81
N LEU A 279 -21.68 -13.47 -2.49
CA LEU A 279 -21.06 -13.33 -3.81
C LEU A 279 -19.54 -13.56 -3.75
N CYS A 280 -18.83 -13.03 -2.75
CA CYS A 280 -17.41 -13.33 -2.55
C CYS A 280 -17.17 -14.83 -2.41
N VAL A 281 -17.91 -15.50 -1.52
CA VAL A 281 -17.79 -16.95 -1.28
C VAL A 281 -18.16 -17.75 -2.53
N GLY A 282 -19.23 -17.37 -3.22
CA GLY A 282 -19.72 -18.02 -4.43
C GLY A 282 -18.73 -17.90 -5.59
N LEU A 283 -18.18 -16.71 -5.84
CA LEU A 283 -17.21 -16.49 -6.91
C LEU A 283 -15.89 -17.21 -6.63
N THR A 284 -15.44 -17.24 -5.37
CA THR A 284 -14.29 -18.06 -4.97
C THR A 284 -14.56 -19.55 -5.17
N GLY A 285 -15.75 -20.03 -4.80
CA GLY A 285 -16.17 -21.41 -5.05
C GLY A 285 -16.19 -21.77 -6.54
N LEU A 286 -16.65 -20.87 -7.40
CA LEU A 286 -16.65 -21.03 -8.85
C LEU A 286 -15.23 -21.06 -9.42
N ALA A 287 -14.34 -20.17 -8.94
CA ALA A 287 -12.96 -20.12 -9.38
C ALA A 287 -12.17 -21.38 -8.94
N LEU A 288 -12.43 -21.88 -7.72
CA LEU A 288 -11.91 -23.17 -7.25
C LEU A 288 -12.47 -24.35 -8.06
N TRP A 289 -13.75 -24.31 -8.43
CA TRP A 289 -14.36 -25.32 -9.29
C TRP A 289 -13.70 -25.37 -10.68
N ALA A 290 -13.37 -24.21 -11.27
CA ALA A 290 -12.71 -24.12 -12.57
C ALA A 290 -11.31 -24.78 -12.61
N ILE A 291 -10.67 -24.98 -11.46
CA ILE A 291 -9.35 -25.63 -11.33
C ILE A 291 -9.39 -27.02 -10.69
N ARG A 292 -10.57 -27.49 -10.26
CA ARG A 292 -10.79 -28.71 -9.43
C ARG A 292 -10.27 -30.02 -10.03
N GLY A 293 -10.02 -30.08 -11.34
CA GLY A 293 -9.44 -31.26 -12.02
C GLY A 293 -8.01 -31.08 -12.50
N ARG A 294 -7.35 -29.97 -12.17
CA ARG A 294 -6.05 -29.58 -12.75
C ARG A 294 -4.94 -29.41 -11.72
N ILE A 295 -5.25 -29.54 -10.43
CA ILE A 295 -4.32 -29.28 -9.32
C ILE A 295 -4.19 -30.56 -8.51
N LEU A 296 -2.95 -31.03 -8.27
CA LEU A 296 -2.71 -32.06 -7.27
C LEU A 296 -2.89 -31.43 -5.88
N PRO A 297 -3.62 -32.07 -4.94
CA PRO A 297 -3.87 -31.56 -3.60
C PRO A 297 -2.64 -31.19 -2.76
N ALA A 298 -1.42 -31.47 -3.24
CA ALA A 298 -0.16 -31.24 -2.54
C ALA A 298 0.59 -29.96 -2.96
N ASP A 299 0.16 -29.26 -4.02
CA ASP A 299 0.87 -28.08 -4.51
C ASP A 299 0.38 -26.81 -3.77
N ASP A 300 1.13 -26.42 -2.73
CA ASP A 300 1.13 -25.13 -2.01
C ASP A 300 -0.26 -24.55 -1.60
N PRO A 301 -0.78 -24.88 -0.40
CA PRO A 301 -2.09 -24.40 0.02
C PRO A 301 -2.14 -22.88 0.25
N PRO A 302 -3.34 -22.26 0.13
CA PRO A 302 -3.57 -20.82 0.34
C PRO A 302 -3.48 -20.44 1.82
N ARG A 303 -2.27 -20.48 2.37
CA ARG A 303 -1.97 -20.12 3.75
C ARG A 303 -2.12 -18.62 3.98
N PRO A 304 -2.44 -18.19 5.21
CA PRO A 304 -2.50 -16.77 5.55
C PRO A 304 -1.26 -15.99 5.09
N ALA A 305 -0.05 -16.51 5.34
CA ALA A 305 1.19 -15.87 4.91
C ALA A 305 1.29 -15.73 3.37
N ALA A 306 1.01 -16.81 2.62
CA ALA A 306 1.04 -16.78 1.16
C ALA A 306 -0.03 -15.83 0.57
N LEU A 307 -1.20 -15.78 1.21
CA LEU A 307 -2.26 -14.83 0.87
C LEU A 307 -1.81 -13.38 1.11
N THR A 308 -1.14 -13.09 2.23
CA THR A 308 -0.59 -11.75 2.49
C THR A 308 0.52 -11.37 1.51
N GLU A 309 1.39 -12.32 1.16
CA GLU A 309 2.47 -12.10 0.18
C GLU A 309 1.89 -11.84 -1.22
N THR A 310 0.90 -12.64 -1.64
CA THR A 310 0.21 -12.44 -2.92
C THR A 310 -0.56 -11.12 -2.93
N LEU A 311 -1.15 -10.72 -1.81
CA LEU A 311 -1.82 -9.43 -1.66
C LEU A 311 -0.82 -8.29 -1.84
N GLY A 312 0.33 -8.32 -1.17
CA GLY A 312 1.40 -7.34 -1.34
C GLY A 312 1.84 -7.24 -2.80
N ASN A 313 2.11 -8.40 -3.44
CA ASN A 313 2.54 -8.47 -4.85
C ASN A 313 1.53 -7.88 -5.85
N VAL A 314 0.23 -7.99 -5.56
CA VAL A 314 -0.84 -7.52 -6.45
C VAL A 314 -1.35 -6.13 -6.07
N SER A 315 -1.15 -5.69 -4.82
CA SER A 315 -1.61 -4.40 -4.29
C SER A 315 -1.14 -3.22 -5.13
N MET A 316 0.10 -3.23 -5.63
CA MET A 316 0.62 -2.16 -6.47
C MET A 316 -0.12 -2.06 -7.81
N ALA A 317 -0.43 -3.20 -8.44
CA ALA A 317 -1.17 -3.22 -9.70
C ALA A 317 -2.63 -2.79 -9.50
N LEU A 318 -3.27 -3.25 -8.42
CA LEU A 318 -4.63 -2.84 -8.06
C LEU A 318 -4.70 -1.37 -7.67
N GLY A 319 -3.71 -0.88 -6.93
CA GLY A 319 -3.59 0.52 -6.54
C GLY A 319 -3.33 1.44 -7.72
N LEU A 320 -2.57 1.00 -8.74
CA LEU A 320 -2.43 1.71 -10.01
C LEU A 320 -3.74 1.75 -10.80
N ALA A 321 -4.47 0.63 -10.84
CA ALA A 321 -5.77 0.56 -11.50
C ALA A 321 -6.79 1.47 -10.81
N LEU A 322 -6.83 1.42 -9.47
CA LEU A 322 -7.65 2.30 -8.66
C LEU A 322 -7.25 3.76 -8.88
N GLY A 323 -5.96 4.09 -8.89
CA GLY A 323 -5.50 5.46 -9.09
C GLY A 323 -5.55 6.00 -10.51
N SER A 324 -6.03 5.19 -11.46
CA SER A 324 -6.24 5.65 -12.83
C SER A 324 -7.24 6.80 -12.92
N TRP A 325 -8.20 6.91 -11.98
CA TRP A 325 -9.20 7.98 -11.99
C TRP A 325 -8.59 9.37 -11.83
N ALA A 326 -7.43 9.47 -11.18
CA ALA A 326 -6.74 10.73 -10.97
C ALA A 326 -6.18 11.33 -12.28
N LEU A 327 -5.96 10.50 -13.31
CA LEU A 327 -5.51 10.97 -14.64
C LEU A 327 -6.63 11.74 -15.38
N PRO A 328 -7.85 11.21 -15.55
CA PRO A 328 -8.99 11.99 -16.05
C PRO A 328 -9.28 13.23 -15.22
N GLN A 329 -9.11 13.18 -13.88
CA GLN A 329 -9.33 14.35 -13.01
C GLN A 329 -8.28 15.45 -13.24
N LEU A 330 -7.02 15.07 -13.45
CA LEU A 330 -5.98 16.00 -13.91
C LEU A 330 -6.35 16.61 -15.25
N LEU A 331 -6.77 15.76 -16.20
CA LEU A 331 -7.12 16.19 -17.54
C LEU A 331 -8.33 17.13 -17.56
N SER A 332 -9.34 16.86 -16.72
CA SER A 332 -10.52 17.73 -16.56
C SER A 332 -10.17 19.08 -15.97
N SER A 333 -9.27 19.10 -14.98
CA SER A 333 -8.79 20.34 -14.35
C SER A 333 -7.99 21.21 -15.34
N VAL A 334 -7.26 20.60 -16.27
CA VAL A 334 -6.45 21.33 -17.27
C VAL A 334 -7.26 21.74 -18.51
N LEU A 335 -8.14 20.86 -19.02
CA LEU A 335 -8.88 21.07 -20.25
C LEU A 335 -10.31 21.59 -20.03
N ALA A 336 -10.71 21.86 -18.78
CA ALA A 336 -12.06 22.26 -18.40
C ALA A 336 -13.14 21.32 -19.00
N LEU A 337 -12.95 20.01 -18.82
CA LEU A 337 -13.85 19.01 -19.39
C LEU A 337 -15.27 19.10 -18.80
N PRO A 338 -16.32 18.69 -19.55
CA PRO A 338 -17.69 18.72 -19.07
C PRO A 338 -17.92 17.88 -17.79
N PRO A 339 -18.86 18.29 -16.90
CA PRO A 339 -19.14 17.61 -15.62
C PRO A 339 -19.51 16.13 -15.76
N LEU A 340 -20.16 15.77 -16.88
CA LEU A 340 -20.55 14.39 -17.18
C LEU A 340 -19.36 13.42 -17.21
N ILE A 341 -18.17 13.90 -17.57
CA ILE A 341 -16.96 13.08 -17.55
C ILE A 341 -16.49 12.92 -16.11
N THR A 342 -16.56 13.99 -15.30
CA THR A 342 -16.03 14.00 -13.92
C THR A 342 -16.88 13.27 -12.90
N GLU A 343 -18.21 13.23 -13.06
CA GLU A 343 -19.13 12.59 -12.11
C GLU A 343 -18.99 11.06 -12.05
N HIS A 344 -18.46 10.43 -13.10
CA HIS A 344 -18.32 8.98 -13.19
C HIS A 344 -16.87 8.48 -13.06
N ILE A 345 -15.91 9.37 -12.77
CA ILE A 345 -14.47 9.07 -12.75
C ILE A 345 -14.10 7.93 -11.78
N THR A 346 -14.70 7.91 -10.59
CA THR A 346 -14.45 6.88 -9.57
C THR A 346 -14.98 5.51 -10.00
N VAL A 347 -16.16 5.46 -10.62
CA VAL A 347 -16.75 4.24 -11.18
C VAL A 347 -15.83 3.61 -12.22
N TRP A 348 -15.20 4.43 -13.08
CA TRP A 348 -14.25 3.93 -14.07
C TRP A 348 -13.02 3.27 -13.43
N ALA A 349 -12.47 3.85 -12.36
CA ALA A 349 -11.35 3.23 -11.64
C ALA A 349 -11.73 1.92 -10.97
N ASP A 350 -12.88 1.88 -10.30
CA ASP A 350 -13.39 0.68 -9.65
C ASP A 350 -13.58 -0.45 -10.68
N LEU A 351 -14.16 -0.14 -11.85
CA LEU A 351 -14.31 -1.09 -12.95
C LEU A 351 -12.97 -1.49 -13.59
N LEU A 352 -12.02 -0.56 -13.74
CA LEU A 352 -10.68 -0.87 -14.24
C LEU A 352 -9.94 -1.79 -13.27
N MET A 353 -10.04 -1.55 -11.98
CA MET A 353 -9.49 -2.42 -10.95
C MET A 353 -10.15 -3.79 -10.96
N ALA A 354 -11.48 -3.87 -11.10
CA ALA A 354 -12.19 -5.14 -11.30
C ALA A 354 -11.65 -5.88 -12.53
N LEU A 355 -11.44 -5.17 -13.66
CA LEU A 355 -10.87 -5.75 -14.88
C LEU A 355 -9.45 -6.27 -14.67
N VAL A 356 -8.57 -5.49 -14.02
CA VAL A 356 -7.20 -5.92 -13.68
C VAL A 356 -7.23 -7.14 -12.78
N ALA A 357 -8.09 -7.16 -11.76
CA ALA A 357 -8.27 -8.30 -10.88
C ALA A 357 -8.80 -9.55 -11.63
N VAL A 358 -9.71 -9.38 -12.59
CA VAL A 358 -10.18 -10.46 -13.49
C VAL A 358 -9.04 -11.00 -14.35
N VAL A 359 -8.23 -10.12 -14.96
CA VAL A 359 -7.07 -10.54 -15.79
C VAL A 359 -6.07 -11.33 -14.95
N LEU A 360 -5.79 -10.86 -13.73
CA LEU A 360 -4.90 -11.55 -12.79
C LEU A 360 -5.50 -12.87 -12.30
N LEU A 361 -6.82 -12.94 -12.07
CA LEU A 361 -7.53 -14.17 -11.70
C LEU A 361 -7.48 -15.19 -12.83
N VAL A 362 -7.78 -14.79 -14.07
CA VAL A 362 -7.69 -15.67 -15.25
C VAL A 362 -6.26 -16.18 -15.42
N ARG A 363 -5.25 -15.33 -15.22
CA ARG A 363 -3.85 -15.75 -15.23
C ARG A 363 -3.53 -16.71 -14.08
N GLY A 364 -4.06 -16.46 -12.88
CA GLY A 364 -3.95 -17.34 -11.71
C GLY A 364 -4.56 -18.72 -11.95
N VAL A 365 -5.77 -18.77 -12.51
CA VAL A 365 -6.47 -19.99 -12.93
C VAL A 365 -5.65 -20.76 -13.98
N ARG A 366 -5.10 -20.08 -14.99
CA ARG A 366 -4.25 -20.70 -16.01
C ARG A 366 -2.93 -21.24 -15.42
N ARG A 367 -2.33 -20.50 -14.48
CA ARG A 367 -1.10 -20.86 -13.78
C ARG A 367 -1.32 -21.82 -12.60
N ARG A 368 -2.58 -22.16 -12.30
CA ARG A 368 -2.96 -23.05 -11.19
C ARG A 368 -2.51 -22.55 -9.81
N ASN A 369 -2.42 -21.23 -9.64
CA ASN A 369 -2.06 -20.64 -8.35
C ASN A 369 -3.31 -20.55 -7.45
N LEU A 370 -3.41 -21.45 -6.47
CA LEU A 370 -4.52 -21.51 -5.50
C LEU A 370 -4.68 -20.21 -4.72
N VAL A 371 -3.57 -19.61 -4.30
CA VAL A 371 -3.56 -18.36 -3.51
C VAL A 371 -4.24 -17.22 -4.28
N THR A 372 -3.89 -17.06 -5.55
CA THR A 372 -4.49 -16.06 -6.44
C THR A 372 -5.98 -16.32 -6.66
N VAL A 373 -6.35 -17.60 -6.82
CA VAL A 373 -7.74 -18.01 -7.08
C VAL A 373 -8.63 -17.82 -5.86
N VAL A 374 -8.10 -17.93 -4.66
CA VAL A 374 -8.86 -17.69 -3.43
C VAL A 374 -8.98 -16.20 -3.10
N LEU A 375 -7.96 -15.40 -3.45
CA LEU A 375 -7.86 -13.98 -3.11
C LEU A 375 -8.66 -13.06 -4.04
N LEU A 376 -8.42 -13.14 -5.35
CA LEU A 376 -8.91 -12.14 -6.31
C LEU A 376 -10.43 -12.11 -6.53
N PRO A 377 -11.20 -13.21 -6.39
CA PRO A 377 -12.65 -13.13 -6.51
C PRO A 377 -13.29 -12.11 -5.57
N SER A 378 -12.86 -12.07 -4.32
CA SER A 378 -13.38 -11.10 -3.33
C SER A 378 -13.04 -9.66 -3.72
N VAL A 379 -11.85 -9.44 -4.28
CA VAL A 379 -11.42 -8.11 -4.77
C VAL A 379 -12.30 -7.68 -5.95
N ILE A 380 -12.61 -8.59 -6.87
CA ILE A 380 -13.50 -8.32 -8.02
C ILE A 380 -14.90 -7.95 -7.54
N VAL A 381 -15.47 -8.72 -6.59
CA VAL A 381 -16.81 -8.45 -6.04
C VAL A 381 -16.83 -7.09 -5.36
N MET A 382 -15.82 -6.77 -4.55
CA MET A 382 -15.75 -5.48 -3.86
C MET A 382 -15.55 -4.31 -4.82
N ALA A 383 -14.71 -4.46 -5.84
CA ALA A 383 -14.51 -3.45 -6.89
C ALA A 383 -15.80 -3.15 -7.65
N VAL A 384 -16.54 -4.18 -8.07
CA VAL A 384 -17.84 -4.02 -8.73
C VAL A 384 -18.86 -3.42 -7.77
N PHE A 385 -18.84 -3.83 -6.50
CA PHE A 385 -19.73 -3.26 -5.49
C PHE A 385 -19.47 -1.76 -5.29
N ALA A 386 -18.22 -1.32 -5.16
CA ALA A 386 -17.86 0.10 -5.01
C ALA A 386 -18.35 0.95 -6.18
N ALA A 387 -18.21 0.44 -7.41
CA ALA A 387 -18.73 1.09 -8.62
C ALA A 387 -20.26 1.25 -8.55
N VAL A 388 -20.98 0.19 -8.16
CA VAL A 388 -22.46 0.21 -8.04
C VAL A 388 -22.92 1.07 -6.88
N GLN A 389 -22.21 1.02 -5.75
CA GLN A 389 -22.50 1.80 -4.55
C GLN A 389 -22.45 3.29 -4.85
N THR A 390 -21.41 3.73 -5.56
CA THR A 390 -21.22 5.12 -5.98
C THR A 390 -22.35 5.60 -6.89
N GLN A 391 -22.88 4.74 -7.76
CA GLN A 391 -23.95 5.09 -8.70
C GLN A 391 -25.36 5.07 -8.09
N LEU A 392 -25.63 4.11 -7.21
CA LEU A 392 -26.96 3.87 -6.66
C LEU A 392 -27.16 4.41 -5.24
N GLY A 393 -26.12 4.98 -4.63
CA GLY A 393 -26.16 5.50 -3.26
C GLY A 393 -26.42 4.40 -2.22
N TRP A 394 -25.93 3.19 -2.46
CA TRP A 394 -26.16 2.06 -1.55
C TRP A 394 -25.38 2.22 -0.23
N PRO A 395 -25.93 1.72 0.89
CA PRO A 395 -25.19 1.61 2.14
C PRO A 395 -23.88 0.84 1.98
N SER A 396 -22.84 1.26 2.71
CA SER A 396 -21.55 0.57 2.73
C SER A 396 -21.64 -0.82 3.37
N VAL A 397 -20.72 -1.72 2.98
CA VAL A 397 -20.60 -3.05 3.59
C VAL A 397 -19.99 -2.97 4.99
N SER A 398 -20.53 -3.73 5.93
CA SER A 398 -20.03 -3.78 7.31
C SER A 398 -19.07 -4.97 7.53
N ALA A 399 -17.87 -4.71 8.05
CA ALA A 399 -16.88 -5.76 8.31
C ALA A 399 -17.35 -6.76 9.37
N THR A 400 -18.03 -6.27 10.41
CA THR A 400 -18.56 -7.09 11.50
C THR A 400 -19.70 -7.99 11.03
N ILE A 401 -20.60 -7.47 10.17
CA ILE A 401 -21.70 -8.27 9.60
C ILE A 401 -21.13 -9.30 8.59
N ALA A 402 -20.16 -8.90 7.76
CA ALA A 402 -19.49 -9.82 6.84
C ALA A 402 -18.78 -10.96 7.61
N ALA A 403 -18.11 -10.63 8.73
CA ALA A 403 -17.48 -11.63 9.60
C ALA A 403 -18.49 -12.62 10.20
N MET A 404 -19.67 -12.14 10.60
CA MET A 404 -20.78 -13.00 11.04
C MET A 404 -21.24 -13.97 9.94
N VAL A 405 -21.43 -13.48 8.71
CA VAL A 405 -21.82 -14.31 7.57
C VAL A 405 -20.73 -15.34 7.24
N LEU A 406 -19.45 -14.95 7.28
CA LEU A 406 -18.33 -15.87 7.10
C LEU A 406 -18.23 -16.90 8.24
N ALA A 407 -18.59 -16.54 9.48
CA ALA A 407 -18.65 -17.49 10.58
C ALA A 407 -19.72 -18.56 10.35
N LEU A 408 -20.85 -18.21 9.73
CA LEU A 408 -21.86 -19.20 9.31
C LEU A 408 -21.31 -20.17 8.25
N VAL A 409 -20.45 -19.71 7.33
CA VAL A 409 -19.75 -20.57 6.38
C VAL A 409 -18.81 -21.54 7.11
N VAL A 410 -18.06 -21.06 8.10
CA VAL A 410 -17.19 -21.91 8.94
C VAL A 410 -18.01 -22.94 9.73
N ILE A 411 -19.13 -22.54 10.33
CA ILE A 411 -20.05 -23.45 11.04
C ILE A 411 -20.63 -24.50 10.07
N GLY A 412 -20.99 -24.10 8.85
CA GLY A 412 -21.42 -25.02 7.80
C GLY A 412 -20.34 -26.07 7.47
N ALA A 413 -19.07 -25.67 7.43
CA ALA A 413 -17.94 -26.60 7.26
C ALA A 413 -17.80 -27.54 8.46
N VAL A 414 -17.98 -27.06 9.70
CA VAL A 414 -17.99 -27.90 10.91
C VAL A 414 -19.09 -28.96 10.84
N VAL A 415 -20.32 -28.57 10.46
CA VAL A 415 -21.44 -29.51 10.29
C VAL A 415 -21.12 -30.55 9.22
N ARG A 416 -20.53 -30.13 8.11
CA ARG A 416 -20.08 -31.03 7.03
C ARG A 416 -18.98 -32.00 7.48
N TRP A 417 -18.10 -31.58 8.39
CA TRP A 417 -16.99 -32.39 8.89
C TRP A 417 -17.28 -33.13 10.20
N ARG A 418 -18.52 -33.08 10.71
CA ARG A 418 -18.88 -33.60 12.05
C ARG A 418 -18.38 -35.01 12.35
N SER A 419 -18.37 -35.90 11.35
CA SER A 419 -17.95 -37.30 11.48
C SER A 419 -16.44 -37.53 11.31
N ARG A 420 -15.67 -36.48 10.99
CA ARG A 420 -14.23 -36.53 10.70
C ARG A 420 -13.48 -35.40 11.42
N MET A 421 -13.97 -34.94 12.57
CA MET A 421 -13.35 -33.86 13.30
C MET A 421 -12.07 -34.32 14.00
N THR A 422 -10.93 -33.91 13.47
CA THR A 422 -9.61 -34.10 14.08
C THR A 422 -9.22 -32.87 14.89
N THR A 423 -8.23 -33.02 15.80
CA THR A 423 -7.65 -31.89 16.54
C THR A 423 -7.16 -30.78 15.60
N HIS A 424 -6.59 -31.17 14.46
CA HIS A 424 -6.11 -30.23 13.45
C HIS A 424 -7.27 -29.42 12.83
N ARG A 425 -8.38 -30.06 12.45
CA ARG A 425 -9.56 -29.36 11.92
C ARG A 425 -10.16 -28.39 12.94
N TRP A 426 -10.21 -28.79 14.22
CA TRP A 426 -10.64 -27.89 15.29
C TRP A 426 -9.72 -26.68 15.43
N PHE A 427 -8.40 -26.87 15.32
CA PHE A 427 -7.45 -25.76 15.31
C PHE A 427 -7.69 -24.82 14.13
N VAL A 428 -7.85 -25.35 12.91
CA VAL A 428 -8.11 -24.56 11.70
C VAL A 428 -9.41 -23.75 11.82
N VAL A 429 -10.48 -24.38 12.30
CA VAL A 429 -11.77 -23.71 12.56
C VAL A 429 -11.62 -22.62 13.62
N SER A 430 -10.88 -22.90 14.69
CA SER A 430 -10.57 -21.91 15.73
C SER A 430 -9.81 -20.72 15.15
N LEU A 431 -8.79 -20.97 14.33
CA LEU A 431 -8.02 -19.93 13.67
C LEU A 431 -8.89 -19.08 12.75
N ALA A 432 -9.74 -19.70 11.92
CA ALA A 432 -10.66 -18.97 11.04
C ALA A 432 -11.61 -18.07 11.84
N LEU A 433 -12.20 -18.59 12.94
CA LEU A 433 -13.12 -17.82 13.77
C LEU A 433 -12.42 -16.70 14.55
N VAL A 434 -11.23 -16.94 15.11
CA VAL A 434 -10.46 -15.90 15.80
C VAL A 434 -10.03 -14.80 14.82
N VAL A 435 -9.64 -15.14 13.60
CA VAL A 435 -9.41 -14.13 12.54
C VAL A 435 -10.68 -13.31 12.32
N LEU A 436 -11.85 -13.94 12.23
CA LEU A 436 -13.13 -13.23 12.07
C LEU A 436 -13.53 -12.35 13.27
N VAL A 437 -13.08 -12.67 14.49
CA VAL A 437 -13.24 -11.79 15.66
C VAL A 437 -12.35 -10.55 15.53
N VAL A 438 -11.08 -10.73 15.17
CA VAL A 438 -10.06 -9.67 15.19
C VAL A 438 -10.16 -8.76 13.96
N PHE A 439 -10.42 -9.34 12.79
CA PHE A 439 -10.34 -8.66 11.49
C PHE A 439 -11.17 -7.37 11.36
N PRO A 440 -12.41 -7.30 11.88
CA PRO A 440 -13.20 -6.08 11.83
C PRO A 440 -12.56 -4.90 12.59
N TYR A 441 -11.71 -5.16 13.58
CA TYR A 441 -11.07 -4.16 14.44
C TYR A 441 -9.62 -3.84 14.03
N ARG A 442 -9.22 -4.20 12.81
CA ARG A 442 -7.84 -4.00 12.33
C ARG A 442 -7.40 -2.53 12.26
N GLN A 443 -8.34 -1.60 12.11
CA GLN A 443 -8.05 -0.16 12.08
C GLN A 443 -7.72 0.38 13.47
N GLU A 444 -8.25 -0.23 14.53
CA GLU A 444 -7.99 0.17 15.93
C GLU A 444 -6.52 -0.02 16.33
N ILE A 445 -5.75 -0.76 15.53
CA ILE A 445 -4.29 -0.88 15.68
C ILE A 445 -3.60 0.50 15.56
N THR A 446 -4.26 1.47 14.91
CA THR A 446 -3.74 2.82 14.72
C THR A 446 -4.06 3.80 15.85
N GLU A 447 -4.96 3.47 16.79
CA GLU A 447 -5.37 4.36 17.90
C GLU A 447 -4.18 4.94 18.69
N PRO A 448 -3.14 4.16 19.07
CA PRO A 448 -2.02 4.72 19.83
C PRO A 448 -1.24 5.77 19.04
N LEU A 449 -1.17 5.60 17.71
CA LEU A 449 -0.45 6.50 16.83
C LEU A 449 -1.30 7.71 16.46
N GLU A 450 -2.61 7.54 16.31
CA GLU A 450 -3.57 8.63 16.19
C GLU A 450 -3.50 9.58 17.38
N ALA A 451 -3.42 9.07 18.61
CA ALA A 451 -3.29 9.89 19.80
C ALA A 451 -2.04 10.79 19.78
N VAL A 452 -0.96 10.33 19.15
CA VAL A 452 0.29 11.11 18.98
C VAL A 452 0.20 12.06 17.81
N LEU A 453 -0.35 11.62 16.68
CA LEU A 453 -0.36 12.34 15.41
C LEU A 453 -1.60 13.25 15.23
N GLY A 454 -2.58 13.18 16.13
CA GLY A 454 -3.83 13.94 16.03
C GLY A 454 -4.65 13.64 14.77
N SER A 455 -4.29 12.59 14.03
CA SER A 455 -4.90 12.19 12.76
C SER A 455 -4.69 10.69 12.52
N THR A 456 -5.79 9.95 12.46
CA THR A 456 -5.82 8.51 12.09
C THR A 456 -5.19 8.30 10.71
N GLN A 457 -5.45 9.23 9.79
CA GLN A 457 -5.05 9.13 8.39
C GLN A 457 -3.55 9.22 8.19
N VAL A 458 -2.90 10.18 8.87
CA VAL A 458 -1.44 10.31 8.86
C VAL A 458 -0.80 9.10 9.55
N ALA A 459 -1.42 8.59 10.62
CA ALA A 459 -0.97 7.38 11.31
C ALA A 459 -1.01 6.14 10.40
N VAL A 460 -2.14 5.90 9.74
CA VAL A 460 -2.37 4.79 8.79
C VAL A 460 -1.32 4.82 7.69
N LEU A 461 -1.15 5.99 7.06
CA LEU A 461 -0.20 6.18 5.96
C LEU A 461 1.26 5.96 6.41
N LEU A 462 1.64 6.46 7.59
CA LEU A 462 3.00 6.35 8.12
C LEU A 462 3.35 4.89 8.49
N ILE A 463 2.42 4.16 9.10
CA ILE A 463 2.59 2.72 9.39
C ILE A 463 2.76 1.95 8.08
N GLY A 464 1.87 2.17 7.11
CA GLY A 464 1.94 1.49 5.82
C GLY A 464 3.21 1.82 5.04
N LEU A 465 3.65 3.08 5.06
CA LEU A 465 4.92 3.54 4.48
C LEU A 465 6.12 2.79 5.06
N ILE A 466 6.23 2.78 6.39
CA ILE A 466 7.32 2.11 7.09
C ILE A 466 7.27 0.61 6.83
N TRP A 467 6.08 0.02 6.90
CA TRP A 467 5.87 -1.40 6.65
C TRP A 467 6.29 -1.80 5.24
N MET A 468 5.87 -1.02 4.23
CA MET A 468 6.22 -1.26 2.83
C MET A 468 7.73 -1.20 2.60
N LEU A 469 8.39 -0.16 3.13
CA LEU A 469 9.85 -0.02 3.00
C LEU A 469 10.59 -1.21 3.62
N LEU A 470 10.10 -1.72 4.74
CA LEU A 470 10.73 -2.80 5.48
C LEU A 470 10.46 -4.19 4.89
N THR A 471 9.30 -4.41 4.28
CA THR A 471 8.83 -5.76 3.91
C THR A 471 8.76 -6.02 2.41
N GLU A 472 8.58 -4.99 1.58
CA GLU A 472 8.30 -5.19 0.15
C GLU A 472 9.50 -5.01 -0.79
N ALA A 473 10.71 -4.77 -0.25
CA ALA A 473 11.89 -4.65 -1.10
C ALA A 473 12.38 -6.00 -1.67
N GLU A 474 11.64 -7.10 -1.52
CA GLU A 474 11.99 -8.41 -2.09
C GLU A 474 12.08 -8.39 -3.62
N PHE A 475 11.24 -7.59 -4.30
CA PHE A 475 11.33 -7.37 -5.76
C PHE A 475 12.72 -6.87 -6.20
N THR A 476 13.46 -6.23 -5.29
CA THR A 476 14.81 -5.73 -5.53
C THR A 476 15.89 -6.81 -5.48
N HIS A 477 15.59 -8.02 -5.01
CA HIS A 477 16.58 -9.10 -4.87
C HIS A 477 16.80 -9.85 -6.17
N GLU A 478 15.79 -9.94 -7.02
CA GLU A 478 15.91 -10.60 -8.30
C GLU A 478 16.69 -9.74 -9.31
N SER A 479 17.57 -10.40 -10.08
CA SER A 479 18.18 -9.81 -11.27
C SER A 479 17.59 -10.49 -12.50
N SER A 480 17.04 -9.70 -13.43
CA SER A 480 16.53 -10.19 -14.71
C SER A 480 17.38 -9.63 -15.85
N PRO A 481 17.56 -10.36 -16.97
CA PRO A 481 18.19 -9.82 -18.18
C PRO A 481 17.51 -8.56 -18.69
N ARG A 482 16.21 -8.38 -18.40
CA ARG A 482 15.41 -7.22 -18.83
C ARG A 482 15.44 -6.05 -17.85
N HIS A 483 15.75 -6.29 -16.58
CA HIS A 483 15.70 -5.28 -15.52
C HIS A 483 16.87 -5.48 -14.57
N SER A 484 17.83 -4.56 -14.61
CA SER A 484 18.97 -4.59 -13.70
C SER A 484 18.51 -4.43 -12.25
N ARG A 485 19.19 -5.12 -11.33
CA ARG A 485 18.92 -5.02 -9.89
C ARG A 485 19.00 -3.57 -9.39
N VAL A 486 19.99 -2.81 -9.90
CA VAL A 486 20.19 -1.39 -9.57
C VAL A 486 18.97 -0.55 -9.96
N ALA A 487 18.44 -0.72 -11.17
CA ALA A 487 17.26 0.00 -11.60
C ALA A 487 16.05 -0.29 -10.70
N ARG A 488 15.81 -1.56 -10.34
CA ARG A 488 14.69 -1.95 -9.46
C ARG A 488 14.79 -1.28 -8.10
N VAL A 489 15.98 -1.22 -7.52
CA VAL A 489 16.20 -0.62 -6.20
C VAL A 489 16.04 0.89 -6.24
N LEU A 490 16.59 1.55 -7.27
CA LEU A 490 16.45 2.99 -7.43
C LEU A 490 15.01 3.40 -7.70
N VAL A 491 14.24 2.62 -8.49
CA VAL A 491 12.79 2.83 -8.65
C VAL A 491 12.07 2.64 -7.32
N PHE A 492 12.37 1.58 -6.57
CA PHE A 492 11.75 1.32 -5.28
C PHE A 492 12.04 2.44 -4.26
N LEU A 493 13.29 2.91 -4.17
CA LEU A 493 13.66 4.00 -3.28
C LEU A 493 13.09 5.35 -3.74
N ALA A 494 13.08 5.61 -5.05
CA ALA A 494 12.42 6.80 -5.60
C ALA A 494 10.96 6.82 -5.18
N TYR A 495 10.26 5.70 -5.36
CA TYR A 495 8.87 5.52 -4.98
C TYR A 495 8.63 5.68 -3.47
N ALA A 496 9.50 5.12 -2.62
CA ALA A 496 9.40 5.24 -1.17
C ALA A 496 9.63 6.68 -0.68
N VAL A 497 10.71 7.33 -1.13
CA VAL A 497 11.04 8.73 -0.78
C VAL A 497 9.93 9.67 -1.23
N PHE A 498 9.45 9.46 -2.44
CA PHE A 498 8.35 10.22 -3.00
C PHE A 498 7.07 10.12 -2.17
N SER A 499 6.72 8.92 -1.76
CA SER A 499 5.50 8.71 -1.00
C SER A 499 5.62 9.27 0.42
N ALA A 500 6.81 9.23 1.03
CA ALA A 500 7.09 9.93 2.28
C ALA A 500 6.99 11.46 2.11
N ALA A 501 7.40 12.01 0.97
CA ALA A 501 7.23 13.43 0.66
C ALA A 501 5.73 13.81 0.56
N MET A 502 4.90 12.95 -0.03
CA MET A 502 3.45 13.14 -0.07
C MET A 502 2.78 13.01 1.31
N ALA A 503 3.22 12.08 2.15
CA ALA A 503 2.77 12.03 3.54
C ALA A 503 3.14 13.30 4.30
N THR A 504 4.32 13.85 4.03
CA THR A 504 4.77 15.13 4.59
C THR A 504 3.90 16.29 4.11
N SER A 505 3.54 16.34 2.82
CA SER A 505 2.65 17.41 2.33
C SER A 505 1.28 17.36 3.02
N LEU A 506 0.75 16.16 3.27
CA LEU A 506 -0.51 16.00 4.00
C LEU A 506 -0.38 16.43 5.47
N ALA A 507 0.67 15.96 6.16
CA ALA A 507 0.88 16.23 7.58
C ALA A 507 1.04 17.73 7.90
N PHE A 508 1.52 18.51 6.94
CA PHE A 508 1.71 19.96 7.04
C PHE A 508 0.63 20.78 6.31
N ALA A 509 -0.39 20.11 5.74
CA ALA A 509 -1.45 20.74 4.95
C ALA A 509 -0.91 21.66 3.82
N VAL A 510 0.19 21.24 3.20
CA VAL A 510 0.82 21.97 2.09
C VAL A 510 -0.08 21.82 0.86
N GLY A 511 -0.89 22.85 0.57
CA GLY A 511 -1.74 22.89 -0.63
C GLY A 511 -3.25 23.00 -0.40
N ASP A 512 -3.73 23.23 0.83
CA ASP A 512 -5.15 23.41 1.19
C ASP A 512 -5.94 24.43 0.32
N SER A 513 -5.25 25.29 -0.43
CA SER A 513 -5.86 26.34 -1.26
C SER A 513 -6.15 25.94 -2.72
N MET A 514 -5.79 24.75 -3.21
CA MET A 514 -6.15 24.32 -4.57
C MET A 514 -7.22 23.21 -4.59
N LEU A 515 -8.39 23.58 -5.13
CA LEU A 515 -9.51 22.88 -5.79
C LEU A 515 -9.85 21.39 -5.55
N ILE A 516 -9.02 20.55 -4.92
CA ILE A 516 -9.35 19.16 -4.64
C ILE A 516 -8.79 18.78 -3.25
N LYS A 517 -9.66 18.75 -2.24
CA LYS A 517 -9.39 18.21 -0.89
C LYS A 517 -9.21 16.69 -0.94
N MET A 518 -8.22 16.18 -1.67
CA MET A 518 -7.95 14.75 -1.69
C MET A 518 -6.92 14.41 -0.62
N ASN A 519 -7.44 13.82 0.44
CA ASN A 519 -6.68 13.39 1.58
C ASN A 519 -6.13 11.97 1.32
N MET A 520 -4.82 11.78 1.46
CA MET A 520 -4.21 10.43 1.34
C MET A 520 -4.76 9.45 2.39
N GLY A 521 -5.31 9.98 3.49
CA GLY A 521 -6.10 9.21 4.45
C GLY A 521 -7.30 8.54 3.83
N ASP A 522 -8.16 9.33 3.18
CA ASP A 522 -9.35 8.83 2.50
C ASP A 522 -8.97 7.78 1.44
N LEU A 523 -7.81 7.91 0.81
CA LEU A 523 -7.29 6.93 -0.15
C LEU A 523 -6.81 5.63 0.50
N ALA A 524 -6.19 5.71 1.67
CA ALA A 524 -5.84 4.53 2.46
C ALA A 524 -7.10 3.81 2.98
N ASP A 525 -8.12 4.58 3.37
CA ASP A 525 -9.43 4.06 3.76
C ASP A 525 -10.12 3.37 2.59
N ILE A 526 -10.05 3.94 1.37
CA ILE A 526 -10.55 3.29 0.15
C ILE A 526 -9.76 1.99 -0.12
N GLY A 527 -8.43 2.02 0.01
CA GLY A 527 -7.59 0.83 -0.15
C GLY A 527 -7.96 -0.30 0.81
N ASP A 528 -8.20 0.04 2.08
CA ASP A 528 -8.66 -0.92 3.09
C ASP A 528 -10.11 -1.36 2.86
N ALA A 529 -11.02 -0.44 2.50
CA ALA A 529 -12.42 -0.72 2.18
C ALA A 529 -12.56 -1.70 1.01
N ILE A 530 -11.73 -1.53 -0.02
CA ILE A 530 -11.81 -2.33 -1.24
C ILE A 530 -11.01 -3.62 -1.13
N ILE A 531 -9.71 -3.49 -0.84
CA ILE A 531 -8.78 -4.62 -0.89
C ILE A 531 -8.67 -5.30 0.48
N GLY A 532 -8.70 -4.53 1.57
CA GLY A 532 -8.70 -5.07 2.93
C GLY A 532 -9.92 -5.96 3.18
N TYR A 533 -11.15 -5.47 2.97
CA TYR A 533 -12.36 -6.27 3.18
C TYR A 533 -12.42 -7.54 2.33
N ALA A 534 -11.91 -7.49 1.10
CA ALA A 534 -11.81 -8.65 0.22
C ALA A 534 -10.91 -9.77 0.79
N PHE A 535 -10.03 -9.45 1.74
CA PHE A 535 -9.09 -10.38 2.33
C PHE A 535 -9.75 -11.40 3.28
N ALA A 536 -10.77 -11.00 4.05
CA ALA A 536 -11.38 -11.89 5.06
C ALA A 536 -12.02 -13.16 4.46
N PRO A 537 -12.85 -13.09 3.40
CA PRO A 537 -13.37 -14.29 2.75
C PRO A 537 -12.26 -15.19 2.20
N ALA A 538 -11.20 -14.60 1.64
CA ALA A 538 -10.07 -15.35 1.10
C ALA A 538 -9.33 -16.14 2.18
N VAL A 539 -9.05 -15.51 3.33
CA VAL A 539 -8.40 -16.17 4.48
C VAL A 539 -9.27 -17.28 5.03
N VAL A 540 -10.58 -17.05 5.22
CA VAL A 540 -11.50 -18.08 5.73
C VAL A 540 -11.57 -19.27 4.79
N ILE A 541 -11.76 -19.05 3.50
CA ILE A 541 -11.84 -20.14 2.51
C ILE A 541 -10.51 -20.87 2.41
N GLY A 542 -9.39 -20.14 2.42
CA GLY A 542 -8.05 -20.74 2.40
C GLY A 542 -7.79 -21.65 3.60
N LEU A 543 -8.16 -21.20 4.81
CA LEU A 543 -8.10 -22.01 6.02
C LEU A 543 -9.01 -23.25 5.93
N LEU A 544 -10.24 -23.10 5.45
CA LEU A 544 -11.14 -24.25 5.29
C LEU A 544 -10.61 -25.28 4.27
N LEU A 545 -9.92 -24.85 3.22
CA LEU A 545 -9.23 -25.75 2.29
C LEU A 545 -8.08 -26.51 2.97
N ILE A 546 -7.27 -25.82 3.77
CA ILE A 546 -6.20 -26.44 4.56
C ILE A 546 -6.77 -27.49 5.50
N GLY A 547 -7.86 -27.18 6.22
CA GLY A 547 -8.53 -28.12 7.11
C GLY A 547 -9.19 -29.29 6.37
N HIS A 548 -9.66 -29.09 5.14
CA HIS A 548 -10.22 -30.16 4.32
C HIS A 548 -9.17 -31.19 3.89
N HIS A 549 -7.95 -30.71 3.59
CA HIS A 549 -6.82 -31.53 3.13
C HIS A 549 -5.85 -31.93 4.25
N GLU A 550 -6.13 -31.54 5.51
CA GLU A 550 -5.29 -31.81 6.70
C GLU A 550 -3.82 -31.40 6.52
N GLN A 551 -3.61 -30.30 5.81
CA GLN A 551 -2.28 -29.75 5.58
C GLN A 551 -1.84 -28.90 6.76
N ASP A 552 -0.54 -28.86 7.04
CA ASP A 552 -0.09 -28.00 8.12
C ASP A 552 -0.21 -26.52 7.74
N VAL A 553 -0.63 -25.71 8.72
CA VAL A 553 -0.79 -24.26 8.55
C VAL A 553 0.57 -23.56 8.56
N ALA A 554 1.59 -24.15 9.19
CA ALA A 554 2.90 -23.54 9.43
C ALA A 554 4.01 -24.03 8.48
N ASP A 555 3.99 -25.28 8.01
CA ASP A 555 5.16 -25.89 7.32
C ASP A 555 5.07 -25.88 5.77
N PRO A 556 5.88 -25.11 5.02
CA PRO A 556 5.94 -25.12 3.54
C PRO A 556 6.36 -26.45 2.90
N SER A 557 6.74 -27.46 3.69
CA SER A 557 7.34 -28.69 3.19
C SER A 557 6.60 -30.00 3.50
N THR A 558 5.43 -29.99 4.16
CA THR A 558 4.69 -31.23 4.45
C THR A 558 3.84 -31.69 3.25
N PRO A 559 4.18 -32.79 2.54
CA PRO A 559 3.22 -33.47 1.69
C PRO A 559 2.06 -34.04 2.54
N PRO A 560 0.88 -34.31 1.93
CA PRO A 560 -0.24 -34.90 2.64
C PRO A 560 0.17 -36.23 3.26
N VAL A 561 -0.13 -36.42 4.55
CA VAL A 561 -0.07 -37.74 5.19
C VAL A 561 -1.20 -38.57 4.56
N GLY A 562 -0.82 -39.51 3.70
CA GLY A 562 -1.73 -40.42 2.99
C GLY A 562 -2.41 -41.41 3.91
#